data_AF-A0A060CHI3-F1
#
_entry.id   AF-A0A060CHI3-F1
#
_cell.length_a   1.000
_cell.length_b   1.000
_cell.length_c   1.000
_cell.angle_alpha   90.00
_cell.angle_beta   90.00
_cell.angle_gamma   90.00
#
_symmetry.space_group_name_H-M   'P 1'
#
loop_
_entity.id
_entity.type
_entity.pdbx_description
1 polymer ?
#
loop_
_entity_poly.entity_id
_entity_poly.type
_entity_poly.pdbx_seq_one_letter_code
_entity_poly.pdbx_strand_id
1 'polypeptide(L)'
;YDAICPILAKHALPAGRLIACQVDNEMAYFFCINNYSSDYSDSSISQYRKFLEQKYGSLAGINKAHRTSAASLEEIDAPRKFLAATKADLPAYLDWAEYREYYLVHSIARLADMLRLCPAAAS
;
A
#
# COMPACT_ATOMS: atom_id res chain seq x y z
N TYR A 1 15.22 9.75 3.82
CA TYR A 1 16.25 8.72 3.62
C TYR A 1 17.60 9.34 3.40
N ASP A 2 17.76 10.20 2.39
CA ASP A 2 19.05 10.80 2.01
C ASP A 2 19.79 11.49 3.16
N ALA A 3 19.06 12.13 4.08
CA ALA A 3 19.67 12.78 5.25
C ALA A 3 20.12 11.79 6.34
N ILE A 4 19.41 10.67 6.53
CA ILE A 4 19.64 9.75 7.66
C ILE A 4 20.51 8.55 7.28
N CYS A 5 20.43 8.08 6.03
CA CYS A 5 21.20 6.96 5.51
C CYS A 5 22.72 7.12 5.75
N PRO A 6 23.35 8.27 5.45
CA PRO A 6 24.79 8.45 5.68
C PRO A 6 25.18 8.34 7.15
N ILE A 7 24.32 8.80 8.06
CA ILE A 7 24.52 8.71 9.51
C ILE A 7 24.42 7.25 9.95
N LEU A 8 23.37 6.54 9.56
CA LEU A 8 23.18 5.13 9.90
C LEU A 8 24.33 4.27 9.36
N ALA A 9 24.75 4.50 8.12
CA ALA A 9 25.85 3.78 7.49
C ALA A 9 27.19 3.94 8.23
N LYS A 10 27.49 5.15 8.72
CA LYS A 10 28.69 5.41 9.54
C LYS A 10 28.70 4.62 10.85
N HIS A 11 27.52 4.31 11.40
CA HIS A 11 27.38 3.60 12.66
C HIS A 11 27.08 2.11 12.50
N ALA A 12 26.93 1.61 11.28
CA ALA A 12 26.73 0.20 10.97
C ALA A 12 28.01 -0.63 11.20
N LEU A 13 27.84 -1.92 11.51
CA LEU A 13 28.97 -2.86 11.56
C LEU A 13 29.70 -2.94 10.20
N PRO A 14 31.03 -3.16 10.20
CA PRO A 14 31.89 -3.33 11.37
C PRO A 14 32.38 -2.00 11.99
N ALA A 15 32.17 -0.85 11.32
CA ALA A 15 32.74 0.44 11.74
C ALA A 15 32.08 1.02 13.00
N GLY A 16 30.81 0.70 13.26
CA GLY A 16 30.08 1.12 14.45
C GLY A 16 29.44 -0.04 15.22
N ARG A 17 28.29 0.22 15.85
CA ARG A 17 27.59 -0.74 16.73
C ARG A 17 26.13 -0.99 16.34
N LEU A 18 25.67 -0.39 15.25
CA LEU A 18 24.33 -0.61 14.71
C LEU A 18 24.32 -1.95 13.95
N ILE A 19 23.54 -2.91 14.44
CA ILE A 19 23.46 -4.28 13.91
C ILE A 19 22.23 -4.53 13.02
N ALA A 20 21.20 -3.69 13.16
CA ALA A 20 19.95 -3.77 12.41
C ALA A 20 19.24 -2.42 12.40
N CYS A 21 18.34 -2.23 11.43
CA CYS A 21 17.45 -1.08 11.35
C CYS A 21 16.03 -1.59 11.09
N GLN A 22 15.08 -1.13 11.89
CA GLN A 22 13.66 -1.41 11.72
C GLN A 22 13.06 -0.35 10.78
N VAL A 23 12.30 -0.79 9.77
CA VAL A 23 11.83 0.06 8.67
C VAL A 23 10.64 0.95 9.08
N ASP A 24 9.74 0.41 9.88
CA ASP A 24 8.50 1.06 10.32
C ASP A 24 8.07 0.50 11.69
N ASN A 25 7.12 1.15 12.35
CA ASN A 25 6.49 0.64 13.57
C ASN A 25 5.03 0.21 13.31
N GLU A 26 4.79 -1.10 13.46
CA GLU A 26 3.47 -1.75 13.52
C GLU A 26 2.59 -1.69 12.27
N MET A 27 2.99 -1.06 11.16
CA MET A 27 2.35 -1.20 9.83
C MET A 27 0.80 -1.15 9.85
N ALA A 28 0.22 -0.31 10.71
CA ALA A 28 -1.19 -0.43 11.10
C ALA A 28 -2.07 0.74 10.60
N TYR A 29 -1.66 1.46 9.54
CA TYR A 29 -2.36 2.69 9.11
C TYR A 29 -2.60 3.68 10.26
N PHE A 30 -1.60 3.91 11.13
CA PHE A 30 -1.77 4.69 12.36
C PHE A 30 -2.95 4.22 13.24
N PHE A 31 -3.13 2.91 13.33
CA PHE A 31 -4.24 2.22 14.00
C PHE A 31 -5.63 2.42 13.38
N CYS A 32 -5.72 3.03 12.21
CA CYS A 32 -6.94 3.02 11.38
C CYS A 32 -7.12 1.67 10.67
N ILE A 33 -7.01 0.56 11.41
CA ILE A 33 -7.01 -0.82 10.86
C ILE A 33 -8.36 -1.24 10.30
N ASN A 34 -9.46 -0.64 10.74
CA ASN A 34 -10.78 -0.87 10.16
C ASN A 34 -10.73 -0.52 8.66
N ASN A 35 -11.19 -1.45 7.81
CA ASN A 35 -11.24 -1.31 6.36
C ASN A 35 -11.93 -0.03 5.88
N TYR A 36 -12.78 0.57 6.69
CA TYR A 36 -13.54 1.75 6.29
C TYR A 36 -13.02 3.07 6.89
N SER A 37 -11.89 3.05 7.58
CA SER A 37 -11.36 4.23 8.30
C SER A 37 -10.35 5.03 7.51
N SER A 38 -9.57 4.39 6.63
CA SER A 38 -8.49 5.02 5.85
C SER A 38 -7.97 4.07 4.74
N ASP A 39 -7.19 4.51 3.76
CA ASP A 39 -6.85 5.89 3.38
C ASP A 39 -7.59 6.24 2.09
N TYR A 40 -8.31 7.36 2.12
CA TYR A 40 -9.17 7.84 1.04
C TYR A 40 -8.61 9.08 0.34
N SER A 41 -7.33 9.39 0.55
CA SER A 41 -6.62 10.42 -0.20
C SER A 41 -6.69 10.15 -1.71
N ASP A 42 -6.65 11.21 -2.52
CA ASP A 42 -6.68 11.11 -3.99
C ASP A 42 -5.57 10.18 -4.52
N SER A 43 -4.40 10.19 -3.88
CA SER A 43 -3.30 9.30 -4.22
C SER A 43 -3.64 7.84 -3.95
N SER A 44 -4.23 7.53 -2.79
CA SER A 44 -4.65 6.16 -2.46
C SER A 44 -5.74 5.66 -3.42
N ILE A 45 -6.74 6.48 -3.71
CA ILE A 45 -7.80 6.12 -4.67
C ILE A 45 -7.24 5.93 -6.09
N SER A 46 -6.30 6.77 -6.53
CA SER A 46 -5.61 6.59 -7.81
C SER A 46 -4.86 5.25 -7.89
N GLN A 47 -4.14 4.89 -6.82
CA GLN A 47 -3.42 3.62 -6.75
C GLN A 47 -4.35 2.41 -6.65
N TYR A 48 -5.49 2.54 -5.97
CA TYR A 48 -6.53 1.51 -5.93
C TYR A 48 -7.10 1.22 -7.32
N ARG A 49 -7.38 2.26 -8.13
CA ARG A 49 -7.83 2.10 -9.51
C ARG A 49 -6.82 1.33 -10.37
N LYS A 50 -5.53 1.66 -10.24
CA LYS A 50 -4.45 0.93 -10.93
C LYS A 50 -4.35 -0.53 -10.46
N PHE A 51 -4.49 -0.77 -9.17
CA PHE A 51 -4.52 -2.12 -8.60
C PHE A 51 -5.67 -2.94 -9.20
N LEU A 52 -6.88 -2.38 -9.27
CA LEU A 52 -8.03 -3.03 -9.88
C LEU A 52 -7.84 -3.27 -11.38
N GLU A 53 -7.29 -2.30 -12.11
CA GLU A 53 -7.00 -2.44 -13.54
C GLU A 53 -5.99 -3.56 -13.78
N GLN A 54 -4.93 -3.67 -12.97
CA GLN A 54 -3.98 -4.78 -13.03
C GLN A 54 -4.64 -6.13 -12.72
N LYS A 55 -5.54 -6.16 -11.73
CA LYS A 55 -6.23 -7.39 -11.29
C LYS A 55 -7.26 -7.89 -12.31
N TYR A 56 -8.02 -6.99 -12.92
CA TYR A 56 -9.15 -7.31 -13.79
C TYR A 56 -8.88 -7.06 -15.28
N GLY A 57 -7.72 -6.49 -15.62
CA GLY A 57 -7.23 -6.24 -16.97
C GLY A 57 -7.93 -5.10 -17.74
N SER A 58 -9.10 -4.64 -17.29
CA SER A 58 -9.85 -3.56 -17.95
C SER A 58 -10.97 -3.01 -17.08
N LEU A 59 -11.47 -1.80 -17.40
CA LEU A 59 -12.68 -1.22 -16.81
C LEU A 59 -13.90 -2.16 -16.94
N ALA A 60 -14.05 -2.87 -18.07
CA ALA A 60 -15.13 -3.84 -18.26
C ALA A 60 -15.01 -5.04 -17.29
N GLY A 61 -13.78 -5.49 -17.02
CA GLY A 61 -13.50 -6.52 -16.03
C GLY A 61 -13.87 -6.07 -14.61
N ILE A 62 -13.53 -4.83 -14.25
CA ILE A 62 -13.88 -4.24 -12.95
C ILE A 62 -15.40 -4.11 -12.82
N ASN A 63 -16.07 -3.52 -13.82
CA ASN A 63 -17.52 -3.38 -13.83
C ASN A 63 -18.24 -4.73 -13.69
N LYS A 64 -17.73 -5.79 -14.34
CA LYS A 64 -18.27 -7.14 -14.18
C LYS A 64 -18.08 -7.66 -12.76
N ALA A 65 -16.90 -7.49 -12.16
CA ALA A 65 -16.58 -7.99 -10.83
C ALA A 65 -17.32 -7.23 -9.72
N HIS A 66 -17.41 -5.91 -9.84
CA HIS A 66 -18.02 -5.00 -8.85
C HIS A 66 -19.49 -4.73 -9.13
N ARG A 67 -20.03 -5.24 -10.25
CA ARG A 67 -21.42 -5.06 -10.69
C ARG A 67 -21.80 -3.60 -10.85
N THR A 68 -20.86 -2.81 -11.37
CA THR A 68 -21.02 -1.38 -11.66
C THR A 68 -21.15 -1.13 -13.16
N SER A 69 -21.45 0.11 -13.52
CA SER A 69 -21.53 0.57 -14.91
C SER A 69 -20.73 1.87 -15.10
N ALA A 70 -19.58 1.97 -14.43
CA ALA A 70 -18.72 3.14 -14.51
C ALA A 70 -18.26 3.35 -15.96
N ALA A 71 -18.30 4.59 -16.44
CA ALA A 71 -17.88 4.95 -17.79
C ALA A 71 -16.37 5.24 -17.89
N SER A 72 -15.71 5.41 -16.74
CA SER A 72 -14.28 5.72 -16.63
C SER A 72 -13.68 5.10 -15.36
N LEU A 73 -12.35 5.00 -15.28
CA LEU A 73 -11.69 4.55 -14.04
C LEU A 73 -11.88 5.59 -12.92
N GLU A 74 -12.02 6.86 -13.27
CA GLU A 74 -12.19 7.99 -12.38
C GLU A 74 -13.51 7.96 -11.59
N GLU A 75 -14.50 7.24 -12.09
CA GLU A 75 -15.78 7.01 -11.39
C GLU A 75 -15.70 5.90 -10.34
N ILE A 76 -14.65 5.07 -10.37
CA ILE A 76 -14.47 4.00 -9.39
C ILE A 76 -13.96 4.61 -8.07
N ASP A 77 -14.61 4.30 -6.96
CA ASP A 77 -14.19 4.68 -5.61
C ASP A 77 -14.18 3.46 -4.69
N ALA A 78 -13.43 3.56 -3.60
CA ALA A 78 -13.34 2.53 -2.57
C ALA A 78 -14.58 2.54 -1.64
N PRO A 79 -15.03 1.38 -1.13
CA PRO A 79 -16.12 1.32 -0.18
C PRO A 79 -15.79 2.06 1.13
N ARG A 80 -16.75 2.84 1.61
CA ARG A 80 -16.67 3.61 2.89
C ARG A 80 -17.43 2.96 4.05
N LYS A 81 -18.12 1.84 3.79
CA LYS A 81 -18.89 1.06 4.76
C LYS A 81 -19.27 -0.28 4.14
N PHE A 82 -19.45 -1.32 4.95
CA PHE A 82 -19.93 -2.62 4.46
C PHE A 82 -21.44 -2.60 4.23
N LEU A 83 -21.88 -2.73 2.97
CA LEU A 83 -23.30 -2.80 2.59
C LEU A 83 -23.64 -4.05 1.76
N ALA A 84 -22.76 -5.05 1.70
CA ALA A 84 -23.03 -6.27 0.95
C ALA A 84 -24.27 -6.97 1.50
N ALA A 85 -25.24 -7.28 0.63
CA ALA A 85 -26.42 -8.07 0.98
C ALA A 85 -26.28 -9.53 0.50
N THR A 86 -25.48 -9.73 -0.55
CA THR A 86 -25.28 -11.02 -1.19
C THR A 86 -23.80 -11.31 -1.39
N LYS A 87 -23.47 -12.60 -1.60
CA LYS A 87 -22.09 -13.01 -1.91
C LYS A 87 -21.53 -12.32 -3.16
N ALA A 88 -22.39 -11.97 -4.12
CA ALA A 88 -21.99 -11.32 -5.35
C ALA A 88 -21.55 -9.86 -5.15
N ASP A 89 -21.83 -9.27 -3.98
CA ASP A 89 -21.43 -7.88 -3.66
C ASP A 89 -20.06 -7.84 -2.97
N LEU A 90 -19.56 -8.99 -2.49
CA LEU A 90 -18.29 -9.11 -1.76
C LEU A 90 -17.04 -8.67 -2.52
N PRO A 91 -16.91 -8.85 -3.86
CA PRO A 91 -15.66 -8.53 -4.57
C PRO A 91 -15.13 -7.12 -4.29
N ALA A 92 -15.98 -6.09 -4.36
CA ALA A 92 -15.55 -4.70 -4.12
C ALA A 92 -14.95 -4.48 -2.72
N TYR A 93 -15.47 -5.17 -1.70
CA TYR A 93 -14.99 -5.07 -0.31
C TYR A 93 -13.71 -5.85 -0.08
N LEU A 94 -13.62 -7.06 -0.66
CA LEU A 94 -12.43 -7.89 -0.55
C LEU A 94 -11.26 -7.26 -1.31
N ASP A 95 -11.51 -6.69 -2.48
CA ASP A 95 -10.48 -6.00 -3.25
C ASP A 95 -9.97 -4.74 -2.56
N TRP A 96 -10.85 -4.03 -1.84
CA TRP A 96 -10.41 -2.90 -1.01
C TRP A 96 -9.52 -3.36 0.14
N ALA A 97 -9.88 -4.43 0.84
CA ALA A 97 -9.04 -5.00 1.90
C ALA A 97 -7.69 -5.49 1.35
N GLU A 98 -7.69 -6.18 0.21
CA GLU A 98 -6.49 -6.67 -0.47
C GLU A 98 -5.60 -5.51 -0.94
N TYR A 99 -6.19 -4.46 -1.52
CA TYR A 99 -5.45 -3.27 -1.90
C TYR A 99 -4.78 -2.60 -0.68
N ARG A 100 -5.46 -2.53 0.48
CA ARG A 100 -4.87 -1.97 1.69
C ARG A 100 -3.66 -2.78 2.17
N GLU A 101 -3.75 -4.11 2.09
CA GLU A 101 -2.60 -4.98 2.37
C GLU A 101 -1.47 -4.74 1.36
N TYR A 102 -1.79 -4.74 0.06
CA TYR A 102 -0.83 -4.46 -1.01
C TYR A 102 -0.13 -3.13 -0.80
N TYR A 103 -0.88 -2.07 -0.48
CA TYR A 103 -0.35 -0.74 -0.23
C TYR A 103 0.69 -0.74 0.89
N LEU A 104 0.39 -1.39 2.03
CA LEU A 104 1.32 -1.49 3.15
C LEU A 104 2.56 -2.29 2.79
N VAL A 105 2.38 -3.50 2.26
CA VAL A 105 3.49 -4.40 1.92
C VAL A 105 4.40 -3.75 0.89
N HIS A 106 3.84 -3.16 -0.15
CA HIS A 106 4.61 -2.50 -1.20
C HIS A 106 5.35 -1.25 -0.69
N SER A 107 4.69 -0.44 0.14
CA SER A 107 5.32 0.73 0.75
C SER A 107 6.51 0.32 1.63
N ILE A 108 6.32 -0.66 2.51
CA ILE A 108 7.40 -1.14 3.40
C ILE A 108 8.53 -1.80 2.63
N ALA A 109 8.23 -2.58 1.58
CA ALA A 109 9.26 -3.14 0.72
C ALA A 109 10.13 -2.04 0.08
N ARG A 110 9.50 -1.00 -0.46
CA ARG A 110 10.21 0.16 -1.03
C ARG A 110 11.07 0.88 0.02
N LEU A 111 10.52 1.11 1.21
CA LEU A 111 11.27 1.76 2.30
C LEU A 111 12.46 0.90 2.77
N ALA A 112 12.28 -0.43 2.82
CA ALA A 112 13.34 -1.37 3.16
C ALA A 112 14.46 -1.36 2.11
N ASP A 113 14.11 -1.32 0.81
CA ASP A 113 15.09 -1.23 -0.27
C ASP A 113 15.91 0.06 -0.19
N MET A 114 15.26 1.18 0.13
CA MET A 114 15.96 2.45 0.35
C MET A 114 16.97 2.38 1.50
N LEU A 115 16.69 1.61 2.57
CA LEU A 115 17.64 1.38 3.67
C LEU A 115 18.77 0.43 3.28
N ARG A 116 18.49 -0.61 2.50
CA ARG A 116 19.52 -1.55 2.02
C ARG A 116 20.51 -0.89 1.07
N LEU A 117 20.04 0.09 0.30
CA LEU A 117 20.85 0.87 -0.62
C LEU A 117 21.63 2.00 0.08
N CYS A 118 21.48 2.21 1.41
CA CYS A 118 22.36 3.13 2.13
C CYS A 118 23.81 2.62 1.93
N PRO A 119 24.69 3.40 1.27
CA PRO A 119 26.04 2.94 0.99
C PRO A 119 26.76 2.66 2.30
N ALA A 120 27.36 1.47 2.44
CA ALA A 120 28.25 1.19 3.56
C ALA A 120 29.32 2.28 3.60
N ALA A 121 29.57 2.87 4.78
CA ALA A 121 30.59 3.88 4.92
C ALA A 121 31.91 3.31 4.39
N ALA A 122 32.48 3.96 3.37
CA ALA A 122 33.78 3.58 2.84
C ALA A 122 34.78 3.57 3.99
N SER A 123 35.45 2.43 4.16
CA SER A 123 36.48 2.16 5.16
C SER A 123 37.69 3.05 4.99
#